data_AF-A0A4Q4D0L7-F1
#
_entry.id   AF-A0A4Q4D0L7-F1
#
_cell.length_a   1.000
_cell.length_b   1.000
_cell.length_c   1.000
_cell.angle_alpha   90.00
_cell.angle_beta   90.00
_cell.angle_gamma   90.00
#
_symmetry.space_group_name_H-M   'P 1'
#
loop_
_entity.id
_entity.type
_entity.pdbx_description
1 polymer ?
#
loop_
_entity_poly.entity_id
_entity_poly.type
_entity_poly.pdbx_seq_one_letter_code
_entity_poly.pdbx_strand_id
1 'polypeptide(L)'
;MLLHACVNIAWEGGDVTKQRSYLGESPEDRVSRRRAQMIEAGLEVFGSVGYQRSRVSDVCDVAGLSKRYFYESFADRAALLLAVYQHVDAAQRDVVLAALGAVDPDEGDVMVLVRTSLLAQLDFLAEDRRRGRILYVEMYQATDPVTEAYRASLDAWAGVVAEILGERASKNGVSP
;
A
#
# COMPACT_ATOMS: atom_id res chain seq x y z
N MET A 1 -63.65 7.93 19.41
CA MET A 1 -63.12 6.72 20.09
C MET A 1 -61.61 6.74 19.88
N LEU A 2 -60.82 7.52 20.64
CA LEU A 2 -60.40 7.32 22.04
C LEU A 2 -59.88 5.91 22.33
N LEU A 3 -58.56 5.80 22.48
CA LEU A 3 -57.77 5.07 23.52
C LEU A 3 -56.30 5.05 23.03
N HIS A 4 -55.44 6.02 23.39
CA HIS A 4 -54.69 6.16 24.66
C HIS A 4 -53.98 4.88 25.11
N ALA A 5 -52.63 4.85 25.03
CA ALA A 5 -51.76 4.38 26.12
C ALA A 5 -50.30 4.73 25.84
N CYS A 6 -49.73 5.56 26.72
CA CYS A 6 -48.32 5.83 26.88
C CYS A 6 -47.58 4.58 27.40
N VAL A 7 -46.31 4.41 27.03
CA VAL A 7 -45.28 3.97 27.98
C VAL A 7 -44.07 4.87 27.81
N ASN A 8 -43.88 5.71 28.83
CA ASN A 8 -42.67 6.46 29.09
C ASN A 8 -41.94 5.65 30.17
N ILE A 9 -40.80 5.03 29.86
CA ILE A 9 -39.84 4.59 30.87
C ILE A 9 -38.49 5.16 30.47
N ALA A 10 -38.09 6.16 31.25
CA ALA A 10 -36.72 6.63 31.35
C ALA A 10 -35.81 5.46 31.74
N TRP A 11 -34.71 5.31 31.01
CA TRP A 11 -33.51 4.65 31.51
C TRP A 11 -32.40 5.70 31.55
N GLU A 12 -32.09 6.15 32.76
CA GLU A 12 -30.84 6.81 33.09
C GLU A 12 -29.72 5.76 33.20
N GLY A 13 -28.54 6.09 32.65
CA GLY A 13 -27.27 5.44 32.99
C GLY A 13 -26.81 4.35 32.02
N GLY A 14 -26.08 4.74 30.98
CA GLY A 14 -25.39 3.78 30.11
C GLY A 14 -24.59 4.41 28.98
N ASP A 15 -23.34 4.79 29.29
CA ASP A 15 -22.23 4.99 28.35
C ASP A 15 -22.21 6.26 27.45
N VAL A 16 -22.06 7.43 28.09
CA VAL A 16 -21.70 8.71 27.45
C VAL A 16 -20.32 8.65 26.76
N THR A 17 -19.55 7.58 26.95
CA THR A 17 -18.19 7.42 26.40
C THR A 17 -18.21 7.06 24.91
N LYS A 18 -19.30 6.50 24.39
CA LYS A 18 -19.38 6.02 22.98
C LYS A 18 -19.81 7.10 21.98
N GLN A 19 -20.35 8.23 22.45
CA GLN A 19 -20.90 9.28 21.59
C GLN A 19 -19.93 10.46 21.37
N ARG A 20 -18.86 10.57 22.15
CA ARG A 20 -17.83 11.64 22.04
C ARG A 20 -16.72 11.35 21.02
N SER A 21 -16.62 10.12 20.50
CA SER A 21 -15.69 9.81 19.39
C SER A 21 -16.19 10.28 18.02
N TYR A 22 -17.41 10.79 17.92
CA TYR A 22 -17.97 11.30 16.66
C TYR A 22 -17.53 12.74 16.32
N LEU A 23 -16.76 13.39 17.20
CA LEU A 23 -16.21 14.75 16.99
C LEU A 23 -14.67 14.78 16.99
N GLY A 24 -14.00 13.61 16.94
CA GLY A 24 -12.55 13.50 16.89
C GLY A 24 -12.08 12.11 16.49
N GLU A 25 -11.10 12.06 15.58
CA GLU A 25 -10.41 10.86 15.08
C GLU A 25 -10.17 9.83 16.21
N SER A 26 -10.58 8.57 16.01
CA SER A 26 -10.43 7.54 17.04
C SER A 26 -8.94 7.31 17.35
N PRO A 27 -8.59 6.75 18.52
CA PRO A 27 -7.20 6.41 18.83
C PRO A 27 -6.55 5.56 17.73
N GLU A 28 -7.27 4.60 17.16
CA GLU A 28 -6.78 3.71 16.09
C GLU A 28 -6.57 4.47 14.77
N ASP A 29 -7.53 5.34 14.41
CA ASP A 29 -7.42 6.18 13.20
C ASP A 29 -6.18 7.09 13.29
N ARG A 30 -5.92 7.68 14.47
CA ARG A 30 -4.72 8.50 14.70
C ARG A 30 -3.43 7.70 14.52
N VAL A 31 -3.40 6.45 14.96
CA VAL A 31 -2.23 5.56 14.78
C VAL A 31 -2.04 5.26 13.30
N SER A 32 -3.11 4.86 12.61
CA SER A 32 -3.10 4.54 11.19
C SER A 32 -2.65 5.72 10.33
N ARG A 33 -3.20 6.92 10.59
CA ARG A 33 -2.81 8.15 9.89
C ARG A 33 -1.34 8.49 10.11
N ARG A 34 -0.84 8.40 11.35
CA ARG A 34 0.59 8.66 11.64
C ARG A 34 1.50 7.64 10.95
N ARG A 35 1.08 6.37 10.90
CA ARG A 35 1.79 5.33 10.15
C ARG A 35 1.83 5.66 8.67
N ALA A 36 0.72 6.07 8.07
CA ALA A 36 0.67 6.49 6.67
C ALA A 36 1.58 7.72 6.40
N GLN A 37 1.55 8.72 7.28
CA GLN A 37 2.45 9.88 7.18
C GLN A 37 3.94 9.48 7.23
N MET A 38 4.30 8.52 8.07
CA MET A 38 5.66 7.99 8.12
C MET A 38 6.05 7.24 6.84
N ILE A 39 5.12 6.52 6.21
CA ILE A 39 5.33 5.83 4.94
C ILE A 39 5.57 6.86 3.82
N GLU A 40 4.75 7.89 3.72
CA GLU A 40 4.94 8.97 2.74
C GLU A 40 6.27 9.71 2.95
N ALA A 41 6.60 10.05 4.19
CA ALA A 41 7.89 10.65 4.53
C ALA A 41 9.06 9.71 4.21
N GLY A 42 8.88 8.41 4.43
CA GLY A 42 9.85 7.38 4.06
C GLY A 42 10.07 7.31 2.54
N LEU A 43 9.01 7.39 1.74
CA LEU A 43 9.10 7.47 0.28
C LEU A 43 9.91 8.70 -0.15
N GLU A 44 9.63 9.87 0.44
CA GLU A 44 10.38 11.09 0.16
C GLU A 44 11.87 10.95 0.51
N VAL A 45 12.17 10.55 1.75
CA VAL A 45 13.55 10.51 2.25
C VAL A 45 14.36 9.41 1.56
N PHE A 46 13.85 8.18 1.50
CA PHE A 46 14.57 7.07 0.89
C PHE A 46 14.62 7.20 -0.65
N GLY A 47 13.57 7.74 -1.25
CA GLY A 47 13.48 7.98 -2.70
C GLY A 47 14.35 9.15 -3.20
N SER A 48 14.68 10.12 -2.33
CA SER A 48 15.53 11.27 -2.67
C SER A 48 17.00 11.03 -2.31
N VAL A 49 17.31 10.97 -1.02
CA VAL A 49 18.68 10.89 -0.50
C VAL A 49 19.17 9.46 -0.32
N GLY A 50 18.30 8.45 -0.42
CA GLY A 50 18.65 7.04 -0.32
C GLY A 50 18.56 6.47 1.11
N TYR A 51 18.23 5.19 1.23
CA TYR A 51 18.06 4.50 2.51
C TYR A 51 19.34 4.61 3.34
N GLN A 52 20.48 4.21 2.80
CA GLN A 52 21.73 4.12 3.58
C GLN A 52 22.15 5.46 4.22
N ARG A 53 21.93 6.58 3.54
CA ARG A 53 22.34 7.92 4.01
C ARG A 53 21.34 8.63 4.92
N SER A 54 20.11 8.12 5.00
CA SER A 54 19.04 8.74 5.79
C SER A 54 19.13 8.38 7.28
N ARG A 55 18.34 9.04 8.12
CA ARG A 55 18.19 8.70 9.55
C ARG A 55 16.71 8.74 9.92
N VAL A 56 16.37 8.14 11.07
CA VAL A 56 15.02 8.23 11.64
C VAL A 56 14.61 9.69 11.89
N SER A 57 15.56 10.56 12.24
CA SER A 57 15.31 12.01 12.38
C SER A 57 14.81 12.63 11.08
N ASP A 58 15.43 12.31 9.95
CA ASP A 58 15.12 12.93 8.67
C ASP A 58 13.69 12.59 8.24
N VAL A 59 13.26 11.34 8.47
CA VAL A 59 11.86 10.92 8.25
C VAL A 59 10.90 11.63 9.20
N CYS A 60 11.25 11.72 10.48
CA CYS A 60 10.44 12.41 11.49
C CYS A 60 10.22 13.89 11.12
N ASP A 61 11.27 14.56 10.65
CA ASP A 61 11.24 15.95 10.24
C ASP A 61 10.32 16.16 9.03
N VAL A 62 10.42 15.29 8.01
CA VAL A 62 9.52 15.33 6.83
C VAL A 62 8.07 14.99 7.21
N ALA A 63 7.86 14.01 8.10
CA ALA A 63 6.53 13.61 8.55
C ALA A 63 5.86 14.62 9.49
N GLY A 64 6.62 15.56 10.07
CA GLY A 64 6.14 16.43 11.14
C GLY A 64 5.78 15.68 12.43
N LEU A 65 6.47 14.58 12.71
CA LEU A 65 6.15 13.65 13.80
C LEU A 65 7.41 13.35 14.64
N SER A 66 7.23 13.06 15.92
CA SER A 66 8.37 12.75 16.82
C SER A 66 8.89 11.31 16.64
N LYS A 67 10.13 11.06 17.08
CA LYS A 67 10.70 9.70 17.16
C LYS A 67 9.87 8.72 17.99
N ARG A 68 9.13 9.21 19.00
CA ARG A 68 8.19 8.38 19.77
C ARG A 68 7.16 7.73 18.84
N TYR A 69 6.61 8.48 17.89
CA TYR A 69 5.60 8.00 16.95
C TYR A 69 6.20 7.11 15.86
N PHE A 70 7.47 7.32 15.51
CA PHE A 70 8.19 6.37 14.67
C PHE A 70 8.24 5.00 15.33
N TYR A 71 8.73 4.91 16.57
CA TYR A 71 8.86 3.63 17.27
C TYR A 71 7.54 3.02 17.76
N GLU A 72 6.45 3.80 17.77
CA GLU A 72 5.08 3.28 17.91
C GLU A 72 4.64 2.51 16.65
N SER A 73 5.17 2.86 15.47
CA SER A 73 4.74 2.31 14.17
C SER A 73 5.73 1.31 13.58
N PHE A 74 7.03 1.47 13.83
CA PHE A 74 8.10 0.71 13.20
C PHE A 74 9.21 0.40 14.21
N ALA A 75 9.71 -0.85 14.17
CA ALA A 75 10.83 -1.24 15.02
C ALA A 75 12.12 -0.49 14.66
N ASP A 76 12.37 -0.29 13.36
CA ASP A 76 13.57 0.36 12.84
C ASP A 76 13.34 0.94 11.42
N ARG A 77 14.41 1.51 10.84
CA ARG A 77 14.39 2.08 9.48
C ARG A 77 14.15 1.02 8.41
N ALA A 78 14.59 -0.22 8.62
CA ALA A 78 14.40 -1.32 7.68
C ALA A 78 12.92 -1.75 7.60
N ALA A 79 12.24 -1.80 8.75
CA ALA A 79 10.80 -2.03 8.83
C ALA A 79 10.00 -0.92 8.13
N LEU A 80 10.44 0.34 8.25
CA LEU A 80 9.84 1.43 7.47
C LEU A 80 10.11 1.26 5.97
N LEU A 81 11.35 0.94 5.55
CA LEU A 81 11.68 0.74 4.13
C LEU A 81 10.80 -0.35 3.51
N LEU A 82 10.61 -1.48 4.20
CA LEU A 82 9.73 -2.55 3.73
C LEU A 82 8.28 -2.06 3.56
N ALA A 83 7.76 -1.27 4.51
CA ALA A 83 6.41 -0.72 4.40
C ALA A 83 6.27 0.29 3.25
N VAL A 84 7.30 1.11 3.00
CA VAL A 84 7.37 2.01 1.85
C VAL A 84 7.39 1.22 0.55
N TYR A 85 8.20 0.17 0.47
CA TYR A 85 8.22 -0.74 -0.68
C TYR A 85 6.83 -1.33 -0.93
N GLN A 86 6.20 -1.92 0.09
CA GLN A 86 4.88 -2.54 -0.02
C GLN A 86 3.81 -1.55 -0.46
N HIS A 87 3.87 -0.31 0.03
CA HIS A 87 2.97 0.75 -0.38
C HIS A 87 3.10 1.09 -1.87
N VAL A 88 4.33 1.27 -2.35
CA VAL A 88 4.60 1.59 -3.76
C VAL A 88 4.30 0.40 -4.68
N ASP A 89 4.66 -0.82 -4.26
CA ASP A 89 4.41 -2.07 -4.99
C ASP A 89 2.91 -2.33 -5.15
N ALA A 90 2.12 -2.13 -4.09
CA ALA A 90 0.65 -2.23 -4.16
C ALA A 90 0.06 -1.24 -5.18
N ALA A 91 0.47 0.03 -5.14
CA ALA A 91 -0.01 1.03 -6.09
C ALA A 91 0.40 0.70 -7.55
N GLN A 92 1.60 0.16 -7.76
CA GLN A 92 2.04 -0.31 -9.08
C GLN A 92 1.16 -1.46 -9.58
N ARG A 93 0.87 -2.44 -8.72
CA ARG A 93 0.03 -3.60 -9.04
C ARG A 93 -1.39 -3.16 -9.40
N ASP A 94 -1.97 -2.23 -8.65
CA ASP A 94 -3.31 -1.71 -8.95
C ASP A 94 -3.38 -1.10 -10.35
N VAL A 95 -2.38 -0.31 -10.74
CA VAL A 95 -2.29 0.29 -12.08
C VAL A 95 -2.12 -0.78 -13.16
N VAL A 96 -1.28 -1.79 -12.94
CA VAL A 96 -1.07 -2.89 -13.89
C VAL A 96 -2.33 -3.75 -14.03
N LEU A 97 -3.00 -4.11 -12.94
CA LEU A 97 -4.24 -4.88 -12.96
C LEU A 97 -5.36 -4.12 -13.65
N ALA A 98 -5.50 -2.82 -13.38
CA ALA A 98 -6.47 -1.98 -14.07
C ALA A 98 -6.22 -1.93 -15.59
N ALA A 99 -4.96 -1.78 -16.01
CA ALA A 99 -4.59 -1.78 -17.42
C ALA A 99 -4.87 -3.13 -18.10
N LEU A 100 -4.54 -4.24 -17.44
CA LEU A 100 -4.83 -5.59 -17.95
C LEU A 100 -6.34 -5.87 -18.02
N GLY A 101 -7.10 -5.43 -17.02
CA GLY A 101 -8.56 -5.57 -16.99
C GLY A 101 -9.28 -4.77 -18.07
N ALA A 102 -8.64 -3.74 -18.62
CA ALA A 102 -9.16 -2.93 -19.71
C ALA A 102 -8.86 -3.50 -21.11
N VAL A 103 -8.04 -4.56 -21.22
CA VAL A 103 -7.76 -5.21 -22.51
C VAL A 103 -8.96 -6.05 -22.92
N ASP A 104 -9.39 -5.88 -24.18
CA ASP A 104 -10.47 -6.69 -24.74
C ASP A 104 -10.13 -8.18 -24.65
N PRO A 105 -11.03 -8.99 -24.06
CA PRO A 105 -10.83 -10.42 -23.97
C PRO A 105 -10.49 -11.16 -25.27
N ASP A 106 -10.98 -10.66 -26.41
CA ASP A 106 -10.85 -11.29 -27.73
C ASP A 106 -9.62 -10.78 -28.50
N GLU A 107 -9.01 -9.67 -28.07
CA GLU A 107 -7.81 -9.07 -28.69
C GLU A 107 -6.53 -9.23 -27.82
N GLY A 108 -6.68 -9.71 -26.59
CA GLY A 108 -5.60 -9.81 -25.60
C GLY A 108 -4.73 -11.06 -25.72
N ASP A 109 -3.94 -11.18 -26.78
CA ASP A 109 -2.86 -12.18 -26.80
C ASP A 109 -1.77 -11.89 -25.76
N VAL A 110 -0.89 -12.86 -25.50
CA VAL A 110 0.16 -12.74 -24.47
C VAL A 110 1.06 -11.53 -24.70
N MET A 111 1.38 -11.20 -25.95
CA MET A 111 2.27 -10.07 -26.25
C MET A 111 1.57 -8.73 -26.01
N VAL A 112 0.28 -8.62 -26.30
CA VAL A 112 -0.54 -7.46 -25.94
C VAL A 112 -0.56 -7.28 -24.42
N LEU A 113 -0.81 -8.35 -23.66
CA LEU A 113 -0.86 -8.27 -22.19
C LEU A 113 0.49 -7.91 -21.56
N VAL A 114 1.59 -8.49 -22.06
CA VAL A 114 2.95 -8.13 -21.62
C VAL A 114 3.25 -6.67 -21.95
N ARG A 115 2.93 -6.21 -23.16
CA ARG A 115 3.14 -4.80 -23.54
C ARG A 115 2.32 -3.86 -22.68
N THR A 116 1.04 -4.17 -22.45
CA THR A 116 0.14 -3.35 -21.62
C THR A 116 0.64 -3.25 -20.17
N SER A 117 1.03 -4.38 -19.57
CA SER A 117 1.56 -4.38 -18.19
C SER A 117 2.87 -3.60 -18.07
N LEU A 118 3.80 -3.76 -19.02
CA LEU A 118 5.06 -3.02 -19.03
C LEU A 118 4.85 -1.52 -19.20
N LEU A 119 3.96 -1.08 -20.12
CA LEU A 119 3.67 0.34 -20.30
C LEU A 119 3.05 0.96 -19.05
N ALA A 120 2.04 0.30 -18.48
CA ALA A 120 1.40 0.76 -17.25
C ALA A 120 2.40 0.88 -16.08
N GLN A 121 3.31 -0.10 -15.98
CA GLN A 121 4.40 -0.06 -15.01
C GLN A 121 5.35 1.11 -15.25
N LEU A 122 5.82 1.30 -16.48
CA LEU A 122 6.77 2.34 -16.84
C LEU A 122 6.17 3.75 -16.64
N ASP A 123 4.89 3.94 -16.98
CA ASP A 123 4.19 5.20 -16.77
C ASP A 123 4.08 5.53 -15.27
N PHE A 124 3.69 4.55 -14.44
CA PHE A 124 3.66 4.71 -12.98
C PHE A 124 5.03 5.10 -12.40
N LEU A 125 6.11 4.52 -12.92
CA LEU A 125 7.48 4.83 -12.48
C LEU A 125 7.96 6.20 -12.99
N ALA A 126 7.54 6.61 -14.18
CA ALA A 126 7.94 7.87 -14.80
C ALA A 126 7.31 9.09 -14.10
N GLU A 127 6.10 8.95 -13.57
CA GLU A 127 5.42 10.01 -12.81
C GLU A 127 6.17 10.44 -11.55
N ASP A 128 6.86 9.49 -10.90
CA ASP A 128 7.63 9.77 -9.70
C ASP A 128 8.87 8.88 -9.61
N ARG A 129 10.02 9.49 -9.89
CA ARG A 129 11.36 8.86 -9.82
C ARG A 129 11.65 8.17 -8.48
N ARG A 130 11.02 8.58 -7.39
CA ARG A 130 11.21 7.94 -6.06
C ARG A 130 10.69 6.51 -6.08
N ARG A 131 9.60 6.24 -6.79
CA ARG A 131 8.98 4.90 -6.92
C ARG A 131 9.98 3.88 -7.48
N GLY A 132 10.63 4.21 -8.59
CA GLY A 132 11.62 3.32 -9.22
C GLY A 132 12.86 3.09 -8.33
N ARG A 133 13.30 4.13 -7.61
CA ARG A 133 14.41 3.99 -6.66
C ARG A 133 14.05 3.04 -5.51
N ILE A 134 12.86 3.18 -4.94
CA ILE A 134 12.38 2.28 -3.88
C ILE A 134 12.29 0.84 -4.38
N LEU A 135 11.58 0.62 -5.50
CA LEU A 135 11.28 -0.72 -6.00
C LEU A 135 12.53 -1.48 -6.46
N TYR A 136 13.50 -0.81 -7.10
CA TYR A 136 14.59 -1.49 -7.80
C TYR A 136 15.99 -1.20 -7.28
N VAL A 137 16.18 -0.26 -6.34
CA VAL A 137 17.52 0.14 -5.86
C VAL A 137 17.68 -0.04 -4.36
N GLU A 138 16.77 0.51 -3.56
CA GLU A 138 16.94 0.55 -2.10
C GLU A 138 16.76 -0.83 -1.46
N MET A 139 15.84 -1.65 -1.98
CA MET A 139 15.58 -2.99 -1.42
C MET A 139 16.78 -3.94 -1.53
N TYR A 140 17.59 -3.84 -2.60
CA TYR A 140 18.80 -4.63 -2.75
C TYR A 140 19.93 -4.24 -1.77
N GLN A 141 19.82 -3.06 -1.16
CA GLN A 141 20.78 -2.56 -0.18
C GLN A 141 20.35 -2.81 1.28
N ALA A 142 19.16 -3.37 1.49
CA ALA A 142 18.65 -3.72 2.81
C ALA A 142 19.15 -5.10 3.29
N THR A 143 18.97 -5.40 4.59
CA THR A 143 19.43 -6.65 5.22
C THR A 143 18.46 -7.82 5.02
N ASP A 144 18.93 -9.04 5.33
CA ASP A 144 18.29 -10.33 4.99
C ASP A 144 16.78 -10.47 5.30
N PRO A 145 16.22 -10.02 6.44
CA PRO A 145 14.79 -10.20 6.71
C PRO A 145 13.88 -9.39 5.76
N VAL A 146 14.35 -8.23 5.30
CA VAL A 146 13.63 -7.38 4.34
C VAL A 146 13.67 -8.03 2.96
N THR A 147 14.79 -8.63 2.60
CA THR A 147 14.97 -9.36 1.34
C THR A 147 14.06 -10.57 1.23
N GLU A 148 13.79 -11.27 2.33
CA GLU A 148 12.88 -12.43 2.32
C GLU A 148 11.41 -12.01 2.12
N ALA A 149 10.94 -11.00 2.87
CA ALA A 149 9.60 -10.46 2.69
C ALA A 149 9.39 -9.89 1.27
N TYR A 150 10.44 -9.29 0.71
CA TYR A 150 10.47 -8.83 -0.67
C TYR A 150 10.31 -9.98 -1.68
N ARG A 151 11.09 -11.06 -1.54
CA ARG A 151 10.99 -12.25 -2.40
C ARG A 151 9.60 -12.85 -2.35
N ALA A 152 9.02 -13.01 -1.17
CA ALA A 152 7.66 -13.50 -1.01
C ALA A 152 6.63 -12.61 -1.74
N SER A 153 6.80 -11.28 -1.69
CA SER A 153 5.95 -10.34 -2.42
C SER A 153 6.07 -10.51 -3.93
N LEU A 154 7.29 -10.69 -4.44
CA LEU A 154 7.55 -10.92 -5.86
C LEU A 154 6.97 -12.25 -6.35
N ASP A 155 7.15 -13.34 -5.59
CA ASP A 155 6.65 -14.66 -5.96
C ASP A 155 5.12 -14.68 -6.03
N ALA A 156 4.46 -14.04 -5.05
CA ALA A 156 3.01 -13.90 -5.06
C ALA A 156 2.51 -13.13 -6.30
N TRP A 157 3.22 -12.07 -6.69
CA TRP A 157 2.86 -11.29 -7.87
C TRP A 157 3.10 -12.04 -9.18
N ALA A 158 4.22 -12.75 -9.28
CA ALA A 158 4.52 -13.60 -10.43
C ALA A 158 3.42 -14.65 -10.63
N GLY A 159 2.87 -15.21 -9.55
CA GLY A 159 1.72 -16.12 -9.59
C GLY A 159 0.48 -15.50 -10.23
N VAL A 160 0.09 -14.29 -9.80
CA VAL A 160 -1.08 -13.57 -10.35
C VAL A 160 -0.90 -13.29 -11.86
N VAL A 161 0.28 -12.82 -12.26
CA VAL A 161 0.57 -12.54 -13.67
C VAL A 161 0.56 -13.83 -14.49
N ALA A 162 1.15 -14.91 -13.99
CA ALA A 162 1.16 -16.19 -14.67
C ALA A 162 -0.25 -16.77 -14.85
N GLU A 163 -1.14 -16.61 -13.87
CA GLU A 163 -2.54 -17.01 -13.96
C GLU A 163 -3.27 -16.22 -15.06
N ILE A 164 -3.17 -14.88 -15.04
CA ILE A 164 -3.78 -14.00 -16.06
C ILE A 164 -3.28 -14.35 -17.47
N LEU A 165 -1.96 -14.53 -17.64
CA LEU A 165 -1.37 -14.87 -18.94
C LEU A 165 -1.74 -16.29 -19.38
N GLY A 166 -1.78 -17.26 -18.45
CA GLY A 166 -2.10 -18.66 -18.73
C GLY A 166 -3.55 -18.87 -19.15
N GLU A 167 -4.50 -18.20 -18.49
CA GLU A 167 -5.91 -18.21 -18.89
C GLU A 167 -6.13 -17.66 -20.30
N ARG A 168 -5.36 -16.64 -20.68
CA ARG A 168 -5.48 -15.94 -21.97
C ARG A 168 -4.76 -16.68 -23.10
N ALA A 169 -3.59 -17.26 -22.84
CA ALA A 169 -2.87 -18.11 -23.80
C ALA A 169 -3.69 -19.36 -24.19
N SER A 170 -4.35 -19.98 -23.21
CA SER A 170 -5.20 -21.16 -23.42
C SER A 170 -6.41 -20.89 -24.33
N LYS A 171 -6.94 -19.66 -24.30
CA LYS A 171 -8.06 -19.24 -25.18
C LYS A 171 -7.66 -19.01 -26.63
N ASN A 172 -6.40 -18.64 -26.88
CA ASN A 172 -5.90 -18.28 -28.21
C ASN A 172 -5.10 -19.40 -28.92
N GLY A 173 -5.09 -20.62 -28.37
CA GLY A 173 -4.47 -21.78 -29.03
C GLY A 173 -2.94 -21.75 -29.08
N VAL A 174 -2.29 -20.90 -28.27
CA VAL A 174 -0.83 -20.90 -28.12
C VAL A 174 -0.49 -21.93 -27.04
N SER A 175 0.06 -23.07 -27.46
CA SER A 175 0.62 -24.08 -26.53
C SER A 175 1.90 -23.53 -25.89
N PRO A 176 2.21 -23.88 -24.62
CA PRO A 176 3.37 -23.37 -23.88
C PRO A 176 4.72 -23.60 -24.58
#